data_AF-A0A060Y3X8-F1
#
_entry.id   AF-A0A060Y3X8-F1
#
_cell.length_a   1.000
_cell.length_b   1.000
_cell.length_c   1.000
_cell.angle_alpha   90.00
_cell.angle_beta   90.00
_cell.angle_gamma   90.00
#
_symmetry.space_group_name_H-M   'P 1'
#
loop_
_entity.id
_entity.type
_entity.pdbx_description
1 polymer ?
#
loop_
_entity_poly.entity_id
_entity_poly.type
_entity_poly.pdbx_seq_one_letter_code
_entity_poly.pdbx_strand_id
1 'polypeptide(L)'
;MDDLDSALQCLEVKLDGANSSPQDMLENLTAPELNDYLKIFRPKRLTLKGYKQYWFKFKDASISYYKSKEESLGEPIQQINLKGCEAAPDVNVAGQKFCIKLLIPAPEGMNEVYLRCENEEQYSSWMAACRLASKGKSLADSSFQSEVQSIRSFLAMQQTNPNTHTDDSMSINTHSLVSPRYSKKYKAKQLTPRILEAYQNVAQLSLTDALLRFLQIWQALPDFGISLVVVRFKGSRKDEVLGITPNRLIRIDLGVGEVVKTWRYNNMRQWNVNWDIRQVAIEFDGNVNIAFSCVTADCKIVHEFIGGYIFMSTRSREQSDTLNEELFHKLTGGHEAL
;
A
#
# COMPACT_ATOMS: atom_id res chain seq x y z
N MET A 1 -40.99 28.99 22.73
CA MET A 1 -40.50 28.98 24.12
C MET A 1 -39.26 28.11 24.22
N ASP A 2 -39.19 27.01 23.46
CA ASP A 2 -38.03 26.08 23.45
C ASP A 2 -36.72 26.58 22.80
N ASP A 3 -36.77 27.57 21.91
CA ASP A 3 -35.55 28.15 21.30
C ASP A 3 -34.80 29.11 22.25
N LEU A 4 -35.51 29.70 23.22
CA LEU A 4 -34.90 30.62 24.19
C LEU A 4 -34.15 29.84 25.27
N ASP A 5 -34.71 28.71 25.72
CA ASP A 5 -34.06 27.84 26.71
C ASP A 5 -32.84 27.11 26.11
N SER A 6 -32.89 26.70 24.83
CA SER A 6 -31.70 26.17 24.14
C SER A 6 -30.59 27.21 23.95
N ALA A 7 -30.95 28.46 23.70
CA ALA A 7 -29.98 29.56 23.61
C ALA A 7 -29.39 29.93 24.98
N LEU A 8 -30.19 29.88 26.04
CA LEU A 8 -29.74 30.09 27.42
C LEU A 8 -28.83 28.96 27.90
N GLN A 9 -29.13 27.70 27.56
CA GLN A 9 -28.30 26.56 27.95
C GLN A 9 -26.94 26.52 27.20
N CYS A 10 -26.88 27.07 25.98
CA CYS A 10 -25.61 27.30 25.28
C CYS A 10 -24.79 28.47 25.84
N LEU A 11 -25.44 29.42 26.54
CA LEU A 11 -24.79 30.55 27.21
C LEU A 11 -24.33 30.20 28.63
N GLU A 12 -25.07 29.35 29.36
CA GLU A 12 -24.72 28.90 30.71
C GLU A 12 -23.47 28.00 30.73
N VAL A 13 -23.24 27.20 29.68
CA VAL A 13 -22.04 26.35 29.57
C VAL A 13 -20.75 27.17 29.31
N LYS A 14 -20.84 28.47 29.01
CA LYS A 14 -19.68 29.35 28.77
C LYS A 14 -19.23 30.17 29.98
N LEU A 15 -19.93 30.12 31.12
CA LEU A 15 -19.65 30.99 32.27
C LEU A 15 -18.94 30.32 33.46
N ASP A 16 -18.72 29.00 33.43
CA ASP A 16 -17.94 28.28 34.46
C ASP A 16 -16.44 28.17 34.13
N GLY A 17 -15.86 29.30 33.69
CA GLY A 17 -14.45 29.41 33.33
C GLY A 17 -13.79 30.69 33.83
N ALA A 18 -14.27 31.24 34.94
CA ALA A 18 -13.67 32.40 35.60
C ALA A 18 -12.32 32.02 36.25
N ASN A 19 -11.28 31.85 35.44
CA ASN A 19 -9.84 32.00 35.76
C ASN A 19 -8.94 31.61 34.55
N SER A 20 -9.28 31.99 33.33
CA SER A 20 -8.37 31.84 32.17
C SER A 20 -7.90 33.20 31.68
N SER A 21 -6.62 33.30 31.37
CA SER A 21 -5.94 34.56 31.03
C SER A 21 -6.37 35.05 29.64
N PRO A 22 -6.24 36.35 29.31
CA PRO A 22 -6.55 36.87 27.97
C PRO A 22 -5.73 36.21 26.84
N GLN A 23 -4.63 35.53 27.21
CA GLN A 23 -3.74 34.81 26.30
C GLN A 23 -4.35 33.46 25.86
N ASP A 24 -5.13 32.80 26.73
CA ASP A 24 -5.85 31.54 26.42
C ASP A 24 -7.07 31.77 25.51
N MET A 25 -7.67 32.97 25.52
CA MET A 25 -8.80 33.31 24.64
C MET A 25 -8.39 33.51 23.18
N LEU A 26 -7.13 33.90 22.91
CA LEU A 26 -6.63 34.12 21.55
C LEU A 26 -6.22 32.82 20.85
N GLU A 27 -5.72 31.83 21.60
CA GLU A 27 -5.38 30.49 21.07
C GLU A 27 -6.62 29.69 20.66
N ASN A 28 -7.79 29.97 21.27
CA ASN A 28 -9.05 29.28 20.97
C ASN A 28 -9.75 29.72 19.67
N LEU A 29 -9.23 30.72 18.95
CA LEU A 29 -9.76 31.18 17.64
C LEU A 29 -8.96 30.67 16.44
N THR A 30 -7.81 30.03 16.68
CA THR A 30 -6.96 29.47 15.63
C THR A 30 -7.25 27.98 15.44
N ALA A 31 -7.41 27.54 14.18
CA ALA A 31 -7.60 26.12 13.86
C ALA A 31 -6.45 25.29 14.47
N PRO A 32 -6.74 24.10 15.04
CA PRO A 32 -5.72 23.28 15.68
C PRO A 32 -4.63 22.87 14.68
N GLU A 33 -3.37 23.02 15.10
CA GLU A 33 -2.18 22.72 14.30
C GLU A 33 -1.25 21.76 15.08
N LEU A 34 -0.59 20.83 14.37
CA LEU A 34 0.53 20.07 14.93
C LEU A 34 1.84 20.60 14.36
N ASN A 35 2.83 20.81 15.23
CA ASN A 35 4.08 21.47 14.90
C ASN A 35 5.25 20.74 15.55
N ASP A 36 6.14 20.15 14.76
CA ASP A 36 7.23 19.31 15.27
C ASP A 36 8.44 19.26 14.33
N TYR A 37 9.61 18.94 14.89
CA TYR A 37 10.74 18.50 14.10
C TYR A 37 10.59 17.01 13.75
N LEU A 38 10.46 16.70 12.46
CA LEU A 38 10.42 15.33 11.95
C LEU A 38 11.53 15.11 10.93
N LYS A 39 11.83 13.84 10.65
CA LYS A 39 12.73 13.45 9.57
C LYS A 39 11.94 12.93 8.37
N ILE A 40 12.23 13.43 7.17
CA ILE A 40 11.60 13.00 5.92
C ILE A 40 12.57 12.24 5.03
N PHE A 41 12.07 11.19 4.38
CA PHE A 41 12.78 10.46 3.34
C PHE A 41 11.86 10.27 2.12
N ARG A 42 12.43 10.43 0.93
CA ARG A 42 11.75 10.16 -0.34
C ARG A 42 12.60 9.25 -1.21
N PRO A 43 12.10 8.05 -1.57
CA PRO A 43 12.81 7.18 -2.49
C PRO A 43 12.81 7.81 -3.89
N LYS A 44 13.97 8.31 -4.33
CA LYS A 44 14.19 8.68 -5.75
C LYS A 44 14.94 7.55 -6.45
N ARG A 45 14.49 7.17 -7.65
CA ARG A 45 15.06 6.08 -8.46
C ARG A 45 16.57 6.21 -8.74
N LEU A 46 17.16 7.42 -8.62
CA LEU A 46 18.53 7.71 -9.07
C LEU A 46 19.45 8.37 -8.03
N THR A 47 19.01 8.63 -6.78
CA THR A 47 19.91 9.19 -5.74
C THR A 47 19.57 8.68 -4.34
N LEU A 48 20.58 8.12 -3.64
CA LEU A 48 20.53 7.84 -2.21
C LEU A 48 20.61 9.14 -1.41
N LYS A 49 19.48 9.81 -1.15
CA LYS A 49 19.41 10.84 -0.12
C LYS A 49 18.70 10.24 1.10
N GLY A 50 19.41 10.11 2.22
CA GLY A 50 18.85 9.61 3.49
C GLY A 50 17.86 10.56 4.14
N TYR A 51 17.40 10.20 5.34
CA TYR A 51 16.50 11.01 6.16
C TYR A 51 17.08 12.40 6.43
N LYS A 52 16.26 13.45 6.25
CA LYS A 52 16.61 14.84 6.58
C LYS A 52 15.61 15.42 7.57
N GLN A 53 16.10 16.14 8.57
CA GLN A 53 15.26 16.78 9.57
C GLN A 53 14.78 18.16 9.08
N TYR A 54 13.50 18.46 9.30
CA TYR A 54 12.85 19.73 8.98
C TYR A 54 11.80 20.06 10.04
N TRP A 55 11.33 21.31 10.05
CA TRP A 55 10.20 21.74 10.86
C TRP A 55 8.90 21.50 10.10
N PHE A 56 8.00 20.69 10.65
CA PHE A 56 6.73 20.32 10.03
C PHE A 56 5.57 21.04 10.71
N LYS A 57 4.59 21.45 9.89
CA LYS A 57 3.29 21.97 10.30
C LYS A 57 2.19 21.15 9.65
N PHE A 58 1.26 20.66 10.45
CA PHE A 58 0.04 20.02 9.99
C PHE A 58 -1.12 20.98 10.17
N LYS A 59 -1.83 21.29 9.09
CA LYS A 59 -3.01 22.17 9.09
C LYS A 59 -3.93 21.79 7.93
N ASP A 60 -5.25 21.83 8.15
CA ASP A 60 -6.27 21.65 7.10
C ASP A 60 -6.01 20.43 6.17
N ALA A 61 -5.81 19.25 6.78
CA ALA A 61 -5.51 17.99 6.11
C ALA A 61 -4.26 18.01 5.20
N SER A 62 -3.35 18.96 5.44
CA SER A 62 -2.12 19.13 4.69
C SER A 62 -0.90 19.19 5.61
N ILE A 63 0.23 18.71 5.10
CA ILE A 63 1.54 18.81 5.74
C ILE A 63 2.40 19.82 4.99
N SER A 64 2.92 20.81 5.69
CA SER A 64 3.90 21.76 5.18
C SER A 64 5.20 21.63 5.97
N TYR A 65 6.36 21.79 5.34
CA TYR A 65 7.63 21.75 6.08
C TYR A 65 8.64 22.80 5.62
N TYR A 66 9.51 23.19 6.55
CA TYR A 66 10.42 24.33 6.50
C TYR A 66 11.81 23.92 6.97
N LYS A 67 12.86 24.71 6.65
CA LYS A 67 14.21 24.38 7.12
C LYS A 67 14.32 24.41 8.63
N SER A 68 13.67 25.37 9.27
CA SER A 68 13.63 25.55 10.71
C SER A 68 12.30 26.16 11.17
N LYS A 69 12.11 26.23 12.49
CA LYS A 69 10.92 26.83 13.11
C LYS A 69 10.79 28.33 12.79
N GLU A 70 11.92 29.04 12.72
CA GLU A 70 11.98 30.48 12.46
C GLU A 70 11.54 30.81 11.03
N GLU A 71 11.89 29.96 10.07
CA GLU A 71 11.48 30.08 8.67
C GLU A 71 10.01 29.68 8.42
N SER A 72 9.29 29.23 9.45
CA SER A 72 7.93 28.69 9.31
C SER A 72 6.81 29.73 9.10
N LEU A 73 7.18 31.00 9.08
CA LEU A 73 6.33 32.14 8.69
C LEU A 73 6.42 32.46 7.19
N GLY A 74 7.43 31.92 6.49
CA GLY A 74 7.64 32.12 5.07
C GLY A 74 6.96 31.04 4.20
N GLU A 75 7.41 30.91 2.96
CA GLU A 75 6.93 29.85 2.06
C GLU A 75 7.46 28.47 2.48
N PRO A 76 6.60 27.43 2.52
CA PRO A 76 7.06 26.08 2.81
C PRO A 76 7.94 25.55 1.68
N ILE A 77 8.93 24.72 2.05
CA ILE A 77 9.73 23.96 1.07
C ILE A 77 8.80 23.14 0.18
N GLN A 78 7.74 22.59 0.77
CA GLN A 78 6.64 21.97 0.06
C GLN A 78 5.43 21.82 0.97
N GLN A 79 4.25 21.90 0.36
CA GLN A 79 2.98 21.52 0.96
C GLN A 79 2.46 20.23 0.31
N ILE A 80 1.97 19.32 1.13
CA ILE A 80 1.48 18.01 0.74
C ILE A 80 0.02 17.90 1.21
N ASN A 81 -0.92 17.81 0.27
CA ASN A 81 -2.30 17.49 0.58
C ASN A 81 -2.43 15.98 0.81
N LEU A 82 -2.98 15.60 1.96
CA LEU A 82 -3.12 14.18 2.33
C LEU A 82 -4.48 13.59 1.96
N LYS A 83 -5.43 14.36 1.43
CA LYS A 83 -6.74 13.85 1.07
C LYS A 83 -6.63 12.72 0.05
N GLY A 84 -7.16 11.54 0.39
CA GLY A 84 -7.06 10.33 -0.42
C GLY A 84 -5.71 9.62 -0.37
N CYS A 85 -4.79 10.02 0.51
CA CYS A 85 -3.53 9.30 0.72
C CYS A 85 -3.74 8.00 1.51
N GLU A 86 -2.80 7.06 1.40
CA GLU A 86 -2.71 5.92 2.31
C GLU A 86 -1.64 6.20 3.37
N ALA A 87 -2.00 6.14 4.65
CA ALA A 87 -1.09 6.31 5.77
C ALA A 87 -0.88 4.96 6.47
N ALA A 88 0.29 4.37 6.30
CA ALA A 88 0.65 3.06 6.84
C ALA A 88 1.73 3.18 7.94
N PRO A 89 1.60 2.42 9.04
CA PRO A 89 2.59 2.40 10.10
C PRO A 89 3.85 1.60 9.68
N ASP A 90 5.02 2.09 10.06
CA ASP A 90 6.31 1.37 10.00
C ASP A 90 7.04 1.57 11.34
N VAL A 91 6.54 0.87 12.36
CA VAL A 91 6.95 1.05 13.76
C VAL A 91 7.70 -0.16 14.28
N ASN A 92 8.76 0.09 15.04
CA ASN A 92 9.32 -0.84 15.99
C ASN A 92 9.57 -0.13 17.32
N VAL A 93 8.83 -0.51 18.35
CA VAL A 93 8.90 0.12 19.67
C VAL A 93 10.24 -0.16 20.35
N ALA A 94 10.69 -1.42 20.36
CA ALA A 94 11.94 -1.83 21.00
C ALA A 94 13.19 -1.16 20.39
N GLY A 95 13.18 -0.95 19.08
CA GLY A 95 14.23 -0.30 18.29
C GLY A 95 14.05 1.21 18.12
N GLN A 96 13.09 1.83 18.83
CA GLN A 96 12.78 3.27 18.74
C GLN A 96 12.61 3.77 17.31
N LYS A 97 11.94 2.98 16.47
CA LYS A 97 11.63 3.33 15.09
C LYS A 97 10.16 3.69 15.01
N PHE A 98 9.86 4.96 14.80
CA PHE A 98 8.50 5.44 14.64
C PHE A 98 8.32 6.11 13.28
N CYS A 99 8.02 5.32 12.24
CA CYS A 99 7.88 5.83 10.88
C CYS A 99 6.44 5.74 10.37
N ILE A 100 6.03 6.73 9.58
CA ILE A 100 4.76 6.81 8.87
C ILE A 100 5.07 6.80 7.38
N LYS A 101 4.56 5.81 6.66
CA LYS A 101 4.62 5.74 5.19
C LYS A 101 3.36 6.36 4.61
N LEU A 102 3.54 7.37 3.77
CA LEU A 102 2.47 8.09 3.06
C LEU A 102 2.54 7.78 1.57
N LEU A 103 1.45 7.29 1.00
CA LEU A 103 1.24 7.13 -0.44
C LEU A 103 0.24 8.21 -0.90
N ILE A 104 0.76 9.27 -1.51
CA ILE A 104 -0.02 10.46 -1.89
C ILE A 104 -0.40 10.40 -3.37
N PRO A 105 -1.69 10.47 -3.74
CA PRO A 105 -2.11 10.54 -5.14
C PRO A 105 -1.54 11.76 -5.85
N ALA A 106 -0.97 11.55 -7.04
CA ALA A 106 -0.48 12.59 -7.94
C ALA A 106 -0.87 12.28 -9.39
N PRO A 107 -0.88 13.27 -10.29
CA PRO A 107 -1.24 13.06 -11.71
C PRO A 107 -0.38 12.00 -12.41
N GLU A 108 0.88 11.85 -11.99
CA GLU A 108 1.86 10.92 -12.56
C GLU A 108 1.90 9.54 -11.84
N GLY A 109 1.04 9.31 -10.85
CA GLY A 109 1.01 8.08 -10.04
C GLY A 109 0.96 8.37 -8.54
N MET A 110 1.45 7.44 -7.71
CA MET A 110 1.51 7.63 -6.25
C MET A 110 2.90 8.14 -5.85
N ASN A 111 2.94 9.25 -5.11
CA ASN A 111 4.15 9.76 -4.49
C ASN A 111 4.34 9.13 -3.11
N GLU A 112 5.48 8.46 -2.92
CA GLU A 112 5.84 7.84 -1.65
C GLU A 112 6.70 8.77 -0.80
N VAL A 113 6.29 8.96 0.46
CA VAL A 113 6.97 9.79 1.45
C VAL A 113 7.02 9.07 2.79
N TYR A 114 8.17 9.10 3.45
CA TYR A 114 8.35 8.57 4.79
C TYR A 114 8.59 9.71 5.77
N LEU A 115 7.79 9.76 6.83
CA LEU A 115 8.01 10.63 7.99
C LEU A 115 8.51 9.77 9.14
N ARG A 116 9.53 10.23 9.86
CA ARG A 116 10.07 9.58 11.05
C ARG A 116 9.97 10.52 12.23
N CYS A 117 9.24 10.06 13.24
CA CYS A 117 9.06 10.69 14.54
C CYS A 117 10.17 10.23 15.52
N GLU A 118 10.33 10.98 16.60
CA GLU A 118 11.34 10.74 17.62
C GLU A 118 10.86 9.76 18.70
N ASN A 119 9.61 9.87 19.13
CA ASN A 119 9.05 9.07 20.21
C ASN A 119 7.59 8.66 19.92
N GLU A 120 7.03 7.82 20.80
CA GLU A 120 5.68 7.28 20.67
C GLU A 120 4.59 8.35 20.73
N GLU A 121 4.79 9.38 21.55
CA GLU A 121 3.83 10.45 21.74
C GLU A 121 3.66 11.27 20.46
N GLN A 122 4.79 11.72 19.91
CA GLN A 122 4.86 12.43 18.66
C GLN A 122 4.29 11.55 17.52
N TYR A 123 4.72 10.30 17.44
CA TYR A 123 4.22 9.38 16.42
C TYR A 123 2.71 9.18 16.48
N SER A 124 2.15 8.98 17.67
CA SER A 124 0.72 8.73 17.84
C SER A 124 -0.11 9.90 17.33
N SER A 125 0.32 11.13 17.65
CA SER A 125 -0.32 12.38 17.22
C SER A 125 -0.25 12.55 15.69
N TRP A 126 0.94 12.37 15.11
CA TRP A 126 1.15 12.54 13.67
C TRP A 126 0.48 11.45 12.83
N MET A 127 0.48 10.20 13.31
CA MET A 127 -0.18 9.09 12.64
C MET A 127 -1.70 9.25 12.64
N ALA A 128 -2.29 9.63 13.77
CA ALA A 128 -3.72 9.95 13.86
C ALA A 128 -4.09 11.08 12.90
N ALA A 129 -3.30 12.16 12.88
CA ALA A 129 -3.50 13.28 11.98
C ALA A 129 -3.49 12.86 10.51
N CYS A 130 -2.49 12.07 10.09
CA CYS A 130 -2.40 11.57 8.72
C CYS A 130 -3.57 10.64 8.34
N ARG A 131 -4.02 9.79 9.27
CA ARG A 131 -5.18 8.89 9.06
C ARG A 131 -6.52 9.63 8.96
N LEU A 132 -6.67 10.75 9.66
CA LEU A 132 -7.85 11.59 9.53
C LEU A 132 -7.83 12.39 8.25
N ALA A 133 -6.68 12.98 7.91
CA ALA A 133 -6.53 13.77 6.70
C ALA A 133 -6.68 12.95 5.42
N SER A 134 -6.31 11.66 5.41
CA SER A 134 -6.61 10.78 4.28
C SER A 134 -8.11 10.68 3.98
N LYS A 135 -8.95 10.77 5.01
CA LYS A 135 -10.42 10.81 4.92
C LYS A 135 -10.97 12.23 4.76
N GLY A 136 -10.10 13.24 4.61
CA GLY A 136 -10.47 14.65 4.48
C GLY A 136 -10.90 15.32 5.79
N LYS A 137 -10.60 14.71 6.94
CA LYS A 137 -10.89 15.27 8.28
C LYS A 137 -9.69 16.05 8.81
N SER A 138 -9.96 17.09 9.60
CA SER A 138 -8.92 17.93 10.22
C SER A 138 -8.66 17.53 11.68
N LEU A 139 -7.71 18.20 12.33
CA LEU A 139 -7.41 18.03 13.76
C LEU A 139 -8.55 18.49 14.68
N ALA A 140 -9.50 19.27 14.16
CA ALA A 140 -10.69 19.70 14.88
C ALA A 140 -11.79 18.63 14.93
N ASP A 141 -11.63 17.51 14.22
CA ASP A 141 -12.58 16.40 14.27
C ASP A 141 -12.56 15.74 15.66
N SER A 142 -13.74 15.48 16.22
CA SER A 142 -13.89 14.92 17.57
C SER A 142 -13.24 13.55 17.74
N SER A 143 -13.01 12.81 16.65
CA SER A 143 -12.32 11.52 16.66
C SER A 143 -10.79 11.61 16.77
N PHE A 144 -10.18 12.80 16.69
CA PHE A 144 -8.72 12.93 16.73
C PHE A 144 -8.13 12.40 18.03
N GLN A 145 -8.66 12.82 19.18
CA GLN A 145 -8.14 12.40 20.49
C GLN A 145 -8.35 10.90 20.74
N SER A 146 -9.49 10.34 20.30
CA SER A 146 -9.75 8.90 20.45
C SER A 146 -8.85 8.06 19.53
N GLU A 147 -8.54 8.54 18.33
CA GLU A 147 -7.57 7.89 17.43
C GLU A 147 -6.15 7.92 18.03
N VAL A 148 -5.70 9.06 18.59
CA VAL A 148 -4.40 9.16 19.29
C VAL A 148 -4.33 8.17 20.44
N GLN A 149 -5.37 8.10 21.27
CA GLN A 149 -5.41 7.16 22.39
C GLN A 149 -5.44 5.70 21.93
N SER A 150 -6.16 5.40 20.85
CA SER A 150 -6.16 4.06 20.24
C SER A 150 -4.76 3.63 19.80
N ILE A 151 -4.02 4.54 19.15
CA ILE A 151 -2.65 4.28 18.69
C ILE A 151 -1.71 4.08 19.89
N ARG A 152 -1.80 4.94 20.92
CA ARG A 152 -0.98 4.78 22.15
C ARG A 152 -1.23 3.45 22.85
N SER A 153 -2.49 3.05 23.00
CA SER A 153 -2.85 1.75 23.58
C SER A 153 -2.27 0.59 22.77
N PHE A 154 -2.31 0.67 21.45
CA PHE A 154 -1.71 -0.34 20.57
C PHE A 154 -0.18 -0.42 20.73
N LEU A 155 0.52 0.71 20.85
CA LEU A 155 1.98 0.73 21.11
C LEU A 155 2.33 0.16 22.49
N ALA A 156 1.55 0.50 23.52
CA ALA A 156 1.74 -0.02 24.87
C ALA A 156 1.56 -1.55 24.92
N MET A 157 0.58 -2.11 24.19
CA MET A 157 0.42 -3.56 24.07
C MET A 157 1.64 -4.25 23.45
N GLN A 158 2.38 -3.58 22.56
CA GLN A 158 3.63 -4.10 22.01
C GLN A 158 4.78 -4.04 23.02
N GLN A 159 4.76 -3.10 23.99
CA GLN A 159 5.74 -3.02 25.09
C GLN A 159 5.50 -4.06 26.18
N THR A 160 4.23 -4.36 26.50
CA THR A 160 3.84 -5.29 27.58
C THR A 160 3.96 -6.77 27.21
N ASN A 161 4.75 -7.11 26.19
CA ASN A 161 5.30 -8.46 26.02
C ASN A 161 6.74 -8.49 26.57
N PRO A 162 6.95 -8.48 27.90
CA PRO A 162 8.26 -8.74 28.46
C PRO A 162 8.56 -10.24 28.30
N ASN A 163 9.68 -10.56 27.67
CA ASN A 163 10.26 -11.90 27.59
C ASN A 163 9.39 -12.98 26.92
N THR A 164 9.42 -13.02 25.60
CA THR A 164 9.71 -14.32 25.00
C THR A 164 11.15 -14.65 25.37
N HIS A 165 11.33 -15.53 26.37
CA HIS A 165 12.59 -16.24 26.53
C HIS A 165 12.94 -16.79 25.14
N THR A 166 13.97 -16.21 24.52
CA THR A 166 14.68 -16.88 23.44
C THR A 166 15.30 -18.09 24.10
N ASP A 167 14.62 -19.22 24.01
CA ASP A 167 15.22 -20.50 24.32
C ASP A 167 16.45 -20.59 23.40
N ASP A 168 17.64 -20.53 23.98
CA ASP A 168 18.95 -20.53 23.32
C ASP A 168 19.22 -21.86 22.59
N SER A 169 18.22 -22.76 22.60
CA SER A 169 18.20 -24.10 22.00
C SER A 169 17.82 -24.11 20.50
N MET A 170 17.28 -23.00 19.96
CA MET A 170 17.00 -22.86 18.52
C MET A 170 17.77 -21.68 17.94
N SER A 171 19.05 -21.89 17.62
CA SER A 171 19.81 -20.97 16.79
C SER A 171 19.12 -20.86 15.42
N ILE A 172 18.23 -19.89 15.25
CA ILE A 172 17.53 -19.65 13.99
C ILE A 172 18.56 -19.48 12.88
N ASN A 173 18.54 -20.38 11.89
CA ASN A 173 19.36 -20.23 10.69
C ASN A 173 18.82 -19.08 9.84
N THR A 174 19.22 -17.86 10.13
CA THR A 174 18.71 -16.66 9.47
C THR A 174 18.94 -16.63 7.96
N HIS A 175 19.96 -17.34 7.47
CA HIS A 175 20.23 -17.45 6.05
C HIS A 175 19.24 -18.36 5.30
N SER A 176 18.53 -19.27 5.99
CA SER A 176 17.49 -20.09 5.36
C SER A 176 16.14 -19.36 5.24
N LEU A 177 15.96 -18.25 5.95
CA LEU A 177 14.72 -17.47 5.97
C LEU A 177 14.69 -16.34 4.94
N VAL A 178 15.80 -16.10 4.23
CA VAL A 178 15.93 -15.01 3.26
C VAL A 178 16.46 -15.53 1.93
N SER A 179 16.14 -14.83 0.83
CA SER A 179 16.64 -15.25 -0.49
C SER A 179 18.17 -15.15 -0.61
N PRO A 180 18.80 -15.91 -1.53
CA PRO A 180 20.26 -15.91 -1.72
C PRO A 180 20.87 -14.52 -1.96
N ARG A 181 20.09 -13.59 -2.53
CA ARG A 181 20.52 -12.21 -2.74
C ARG A 181 20.77 -11.48 -1.42
N TYR A 182 19.91 -11.69 -0.43
CA TYR A 182 20.02 -11.06 0.88
C TYR A 182 21.04 -11.78 1.76
N SER A 183 21.15 -13.11 1.66
CA SER A 183 22.18 -13.87 2.37
C SER A 183 23.60 -13.50 1.94
N LYS A 184 23.82 -13.22 0.63
CA LYS A 184 25.10 -12.72 0.11
C LYS A 184 25.39 -11.27 0.53
N LYS A 185 24.36 -10.44 0.70
CA LYS A 185 24.51 -9.01 1.00
C LYS A 185 24.73 -8.71 2.48
N TYR A 186 24.10 -9.46 3.37
CA TYR A 186 24.12 -9.20 4.81
C TYR A 186 24.66 -10.41 5.57
N LYS A 187 25.49 -10.16 6.58
CA LYS A 187 25.97 -11.22 7.49
C LYS A 187 24.86 -11.63 8.45
N ALA A 188 24.91 -12.85 8.98
CA ALA A 188 23.97 -13.34 10.00
C ALA A 188 23.78 -12.33 11.15
N LYS A 189 24.87 -11.77 11.70
CA LYS A 189 24.83 -10.77 12.78
C LYS A 189 23.99 -9.51 12.47
N GLN A 190 23.80 -9.17 11.19
CA GLN A 190 22.96 -8.05 10.75
C GLN A 190 21.53 -8.47 10.42
N LEU A 191 21.33 -9.73 10.00
CA LEU A 191 20.02 -10.27 9.65
C LEU A 191 19.23 -10.68 10.90
N THR A 192 19.88 -11.36 11.84
CA THR A 192 19.26 -11.84 13.09
C THR A 192 18.46 -10.76 13.83
N PRO A 193 19.02 -9.59 14.17
CA PRO A 193 18.24 -8.57 14.88
C PRO A 193 17.04 -8.10 14.06
N ARG A 194 17.16 -7.94 12.74
CA ARG A 194 16.06 -7.48 11.87
C ARG A 194 14.93 -8.50 11.75
N ILE A 195 15.28 -9.79 11.74
CA ILE A 195 14.30 -10.89 11.68
C ILE A 195 13.58 -11.01 13.02
N LEU A 196 14.31 -10.97 14.15
CA LEU A 196 13.71 -11.00 15.48
C LEU A 196 12.83 -9.76 15.75
N GLU A 197 13.25 -8.61 15.27
CA GLU A 197 12.49 -7.35 15.31
C GLU A 197 11.16 -7.48 14.53
N ALA A 198 11.19 -8.05 13.33
CA ALA A 198 9.98 -8.29 12.54
C ALA A 198 9.10 -9.39 13.16
N TYR A 199 9.71 -10.41 13.77
CA TYR A 199 9.02 -11.53 14.42
C TYR A 199 8.13 -11.06 15.58
N GLN A 200 8.53 -10.03 16.34
CA GLN A 200 7.71 -9.47 17.42
C GLN A 200 6.30 -9.07 16.97
N ASN A 201 6.16 -8.62 15.71
CA ASN A 201 4.86 -8.22 15.14
C ASN A 201 3.92 -9.39 14.82
N VAL A 202 4.45 -10.62 14.78
CA VAL A 202 3.72 -11.83 14.39
C VAL A 202 3.79 -12.94 15.43
N ALA A 203 4.53 -12.74 16.53
CA ALA A 203 4.80 -13.76 17.55
C ALA A 203 3.54 -14.31 18.22
N GLN A 204 2.46 -13.52 18.26
CA GLN A 204 1.18 -13.90 18.88
C GLN A 204 0.19 -14.53 17.89
N LEU A 205 0.54 -14.64 16.60
CA LEU A 205 -0.35 -15.24 15.60
C LEU A 205 -0.38 -16.76 15.77
N SER A 206 -1.56 -17.36 15.58
CA SER A 206 -1.67 -18.80 15.40
C SER A 206 -0.93 -19.24 14.13
N LEU A 207 -0.60 -20.53 14.00
CA LEU A 207 0.02 -21.06 12.78
C LEU A 207 -0.80 -20.72 11.54
N THR A 208 -2.12 -20.88 11.62
CA THR A 208 -3.05 -20.60 10.52
C THR A 208 -3.05 -19.11 10.17
N ASP A 209 -3.12 -18.23 11.17
CA ASP A 209 -3.13 -16.78 10.94
C ASP A 209 -1.79 -16.28 10.41
N ALA A 210 -0.68 -16.85 10.86
CA ALA A 210 0.65 -16.55 10.35
C ALA A 210 0.78 -16.96 8.87
N LEU A 211 0.31 -18.15 8.49
CA LEU A 211 0.28 -18.60 7.10
C LEU A 211 -0.62 -17.72 6.23
N LEU A 212 -1.83 -17.40 6.72
CA LEU A 212 -2.75 -16.51 6.01
C LEU A 212 -2.13 -15.12 5.83
N ARG A 213 -1.48 -14.58 6.86
CA ARG A 213 -0.81 -13.28 6.80
C ARG A 213 0.36 -13.30 5.82
N PHE A 214 1.14 -14.37 5.79
CA PHE A 214 2.21 -14.56 4.82
C PHE A 214 1.66 -14.51 3.38
N LEU A 215 0.58 -15.24 3.11
CA LEU A 215 -0.09 -15.25 1.80
C LEU A 215 -0.63 -13.88 1.42
N GLN A 216 -1.25 -13.15 2.36
CA GLN A 216 -1.72 -11.78 2.12
C GLN A 216 -0.59 -10.82 1.75
N ILE A 217 0.55 -10.90 2.46
CA ILE A 217 1.73 -10.08 2.15
C ILE A 217 2.29 -10.44 0.77
N TRP A 218 2.38 -11.73 0.45
CA TRP A 218 2.81 -12.20 -0.86
C TRP A 218 1.87 -11.71 -1.98
N GLN A 219 0.56 -11.75 -1.75
CA GLN A 219 -0.47 -11.26 -2.67
C GLN A 219 -0.44 -9.74 -2.89
N ALA A 220 0.02 -8.97 -1.90
CA ALA A 220 0.15 -7.52 -1.98
C ALA A 220 1.42 -7.06 -2.73
N LEU A 221 2.31 -7.97 -3.14
CA LEU A 221 3.50 -7.61 -3.91
C LEU A 221 3.10 -7.10 -5.31
N PRO A 222 3.81 -6.09 -5.88
CA PRO A 222 3.44 -5.49 -7.16
C PRO A 222 3.33 -6.47 -8.33
N ASP A 223 4.21 -7.48 -8.34
CA ASP A 223 4.33 -8.47 -9.41
C ASP A 223 3.62 -9.79 -9.07
N PHE A 224 2.77 -9.80 -8.03
CA PHE A 224 2.01 -10.98 -7.65
C PHE A 224 1.07 -11.43 -8.77
N GLY A 225 1.02 -12.74 -9.01
CA GLY A 225 0.05 -13.35 -9.93
C GLY A 225 0.29 -13.03 -11.40
N ILE A 226 1.52 -12.71 -11.80
CA ILE A 226 1.90 -12.51 -13.20
C ILE A 226 2.58 -13.76 -13.75
N SER A 227 1.93 -14.42 -14.70
CA SER A 227 2.55 -15.48 -15.51
C SER A 227 3.21 -14.86 -16.74
N LEU A 228 4.52 -15.08 -16.92
CA LEU A 228 5.30 -14.44 -17.98
C LEU A 228 5.53 -15.43 -19.14
N VAL A 229 5.21 -15.01 -20.36
CA VAL A 229 5.45 -15.77 -21.59
C VAL A 229 6.16 -14.88 -22.61
N VAL A 230 7.24 -15.36 -23.23
CA VAL A 230 7.89 -14.61 -24.32
C VAL A 230 7.05 -14.79 -25.59
N VAL A 231 6.69 -13.68 -26.20
CA VAL A 231 5.84 -13.63 -27.40
C VAL A 231 6.45 -12.68 -28.44
N ARG A 232 6.02 -12.85 -29.69
CA ARG A 232 6.28 -11.91 -30.77
C ARG A 232 4.97 -11.30 -31.24
N PHE A 233 4.77 -10.02 -30.96
CA PHE A 233 3.59 -9.30 -31.43
C PHE A 233 3.60 -9.14 -32.95
N LYS A 234 2.43 -9.25 -33.57
CA LYS A 234 2.25 -9.05 -35.02
C LYS A 234 2.74 -7.64 -35.39
N GLY A 235 3.64 -7.58 -36.38
CA GLY A 235 4.29 -6.34 -36.81
C GLY A 235 5.55 -5.95 -36.00
N SER A 236 5.83 -6.62 -34.87
CA SER A 236 7.09 -6.46 -34.14
C SER A 236 8.15 -7.41 -34.71
N ARG A 237 9.38 -6.92 -34.82
CA ARG A 237 10.55 -7.74 -35.18
C ARG A 237 11.32 -8.27 -33.96
N LYS A 238 10.96 -7.80 -32.77
CA LYS A 238 11.63 -8.17 -31.51
C LYS A 238 10.70 -9.04 -30.68
N ASP A 239 11.32 -9.92 -29.90
CA ASP A 239 10.61 -10.69 -28.88
C ASP A 239 10.38 -9.80 -27.66
N GLU A 240 9.21 -9.97 -27.06
CA GLU A 240 8.71 -9.20 -25.93
C GLU A 240 8.07 -10.16 -24.92
N VAL A 241 7.68 -9.65 -23.76
CA VAL A 241 7.05 -10.48 -22.72
C VAL A 241 5.57 -10.13 -22.59
N LEU A 242 4.73 -11.16 -22.62
CA LEU A 242 3.34 -11.09 -22.23
C LEU A 242 3.21 -11.54 -20.78
N GLY A 243 2.86 -10.61 -19.90
CA GLY A 243 2.39 -10.89 -18.55
C GLY A 243 0.89 -11.18 -18.56
N ILE A 244 0.51 -12.38 -18.15
CA ILE A 244 -0.88 -12.80 -17.99
C ILE A 244 -1.21 -12.75 -16.51
N THR A 245 -2.29 -12.05 -16.16
CA THR A 245 -2.76 -11.92 -14.78
C THR A 245 -4.25 -12.24 -14.70
N PRO A 246 -4.84 -12.36 -13.50
CA PRO A 246 -6.25 -12.70 -13.36
C PRO A 246 -7.25 -11.73 -14.00
N ASN A 247 -6.88 -10.47 -14.21
CA ASN A 247 -7.80 -9.43 -14.70
C ASN A 247 -7.30 -8.64 -15.92
N ARG A 248 -6.06 -8.88 -16.37
CA ARG A 248 -5.43 -8.13 -17.46
C ARG A 248 -4.27 -8.88 -18.11
N LEU A 249 -3.98 -8.50 -19.34
CA LEU A 249 -2.75 -8.80 -20.06
C LEU A 249 -1.82 -7.57 -20.04
N ILE A 250 -0.53 -7.80 -19.93
CA ILE A 250 0.49 -6.77 -19.82
C ILE A 250 1.57 -7.06 -20.87
N ARG A 251 1.86 -6.11 -21.73
CA ARG A 251 3.02 -6.15 -22.63
C ARG A 251 4.20 -5.49 -21.94
N ILE A 252 5.30 -6.22 -21.85
CA ILE A 252 6.53 -5.81 -21.19
C ILE A 252 7.66 -5.86 -22.21
N ASP A 253 8.44 -4.77 -22.28
CA ASP A 253 9.63 -4.73 -23.13
C ASP A 253 10.70 -5.66 -22.54
N LEU A 254 11.22 -6.59 -23.34
CA LEU A 254 12.19 -7.59 -22.86
C LEU A 254 13.57 -6.97 -22.54
N GLY A 255 13.93 -5.85 -23.16
CA GLY A 255 15.23 -5.21 -22.98
C GLY A 255 15.30 -4.37 -21.70
N VAL A 256 14.24 -3.60 -21.42
CA VAL A 256 14.19 -2.68 -20.26
C VAL A 256 13.42 -3.28 -19.08
N GLY A 257 12.53 -4.26 -19.33
CA GLY A 257 11.68 -4.86 -18.30
C GLY A 257 10.52 -3.97 -17.85
N GLU A 258 10.19 -2.91 -18.61
CA GLU A 258 9.11 -1.98 -18.29
C GLU A 258 7.80 -2.35 -18.99
N VAL A 259 6.69 -2.00 -18.35
CA VAL A 259 5.34 -2.18 -18.90
C VAL A 259 5.12 -1.17 -20.03
N VAL A 260 4.90 -1.69 -21.23
CA VAL A 260 4.62 -0.90 -22.44
C VAL A 260 3.12 -0.64 -22.56
N LYS A 261 2.29 -1.66 -22.35
CA LYS A 261 0.84 -1.56 -22.52
C LYS A 261 0.10 -2.56 -21.64
N THR A 262 -1.09 -2.19 -21.21
CA THR A 262 -1.97 -3.04 -20.40
C THR A 262 -3.34 -3.15 -21.06
N TRP A 263 -3.90 -4.35 -21.14
CA TRP A 263 -5.24 -4.62 -21.64
C TRP A 263 -6.06 -5.35 -20.58
N ARG A 264 -7.25 -4.84 -20.26
CA ARG A 264 -8.12 -5.42 -19.22
C ARG A 264 -9.09 -6.43 -19.83
N TYR A 265 -9.34 -7.53 -19.11
CA TYR A 265 -10.30 -8.55 -19.55
C TYR A 265 -11.73 -8.01 -19.66
N ASN A 266 -12.12 -7.03 -18.84
CA ASN A 266 -13.45 -6.42 -18.93
C ASN A 266 -13.74 -5.75 -20.28
N ASN A 267 -12.69 -5.40 -21.04
CA ASN A 267 -12.82 -4.80 -22.36
C ASN A 267 -12.60 -5.84 -23.47
N MET A 268 -12.33 -7.11 -23.13
CA MET A 268 -12.10 -8.19 -24.09
C MET A 268 -13.44 -8.67 -24.62
N ARG A 269 -13.58 -8.70 -25.94
CA ARG A 269 -14.78 -9.21 -26.62
C ARG A 269 -14.66 -10.69 -26.92
N GLN A 270 -13.53 -11.07 -27.49
CA GLN A 270 -13.24 -12.44 -27.90
C GLN A 270 -11.74 -12.65 -28.08
N TRP A 271 -11.31 -13.91 -28.03
CA TRP A 271 -9.99 -14.34 -28.47
C TRP A 271 -10.10 -15.59 -29.33
N ASN A 272 -9.19 -15.73 -30.27
CA ASN A 272 -9.09 -16.88 -31.15
C ASN A 272 -7.62 -17.32 -31.24
N VAL A 273 -7.39 -18.62 -31.44
CA VAL A 273 -6.07 -19.14 -31.76
C VAL A 273 -6.11 -19.73 -33.15
N ASN A 274 -5.30 -19.17 -34.04
CA ASN A 274 -5.02 -19.79 -35.32
C ASN A 274 -3.89 -20.82 -35.11
N TRP A 275 -4.25 -22.10 -35.18
CA TRP A 275 -3.33 -23.22 -34.94
C TRP A 275 -2.30 -23.40 -36.06
N ASP A 276 -2.67 -23.10 -37.31
CA ASP A 276 -1.79 -23.26 -38.47
C ASP A 276 -0.57 -22.34 -38.38
N ILE A 277 -0.80 -21.08 -37.98
CA ILE A 277 0.26 -20.08 -37.83
C ILE A 277 0.69 -19.87 -36.36
N ARG A 278 0.15 -20.66 -35.43
CA ARG A 278 0.40 -20.58 -33.98
C ARG A 278 0.33 -19.15 -33.46
N GLN A 279 -0.79 -18.48 -33.75
CA GLN A 279 -1.00 -17.09 -33.39
C GLN A 279 -2.27 -16.94 -32.57
N VAL A 280 -2.16 -16.26 -31.44
CA VAL A 280 -3.31 -15.82 -30.64
C VAL A 280 -3.71 -14.43 -31.14
N ALA A 281 -5.00 -14.23 -31.39
CA ALA A 281 -5.60 -12.95 -31.73
C ALA A 281 -6.68 -12.61 -30.69
N ILE A 282 -6.67 -11.37 -30.20
CA ILE A 282 -7.58 -10.90 -29.16
C ILE A 282 -8.19 -9.57 -29.60
N GLU A 283 -9.51 -9.49 -29.54
CA GLU A 283 -10.28 -8.30 -29.82
C GLU A 283 -10.77 -7.67 -28.51
N PHE A 284 -10.51 -6.36 -28.39
CA PHE A 284 -11.00 -5.53 -27.31
C PHE A 284 -11.96 -4.45 -27.83
N ASP A 285 -12.75 -3.88 -26.93
CA ASP A 285 -13.56 -2.69 -27.19
C ASP A 285 -12.74 -1.54 -27.78
N GLY A 286 -13.42 -0.69 -28.56
CA GLY A 286 -12.80 0.46 -29.23
C GLY A 286 -11.92 0.08 -30.42
N ASN A 287 -12.22 -1.03 -31.10
CA ASN A 287 -11.50 -1.54 -32.27
C ASN A 287 -10.01 -1.84 -31.99
N VAL A 288 -9.68 -2.20 -30.75
CA VAL A 288 -8.31 -2.54 -30.36
C VAL A 288 -8.09 -4.03 -30.57
N ASN A 289 -7.32 -4.37 -31.60
CA ASN A 289 -6.95 -5.76 -31.91
C ASN A 289 -5.48 -6.00 -31.64
N ILE A 290 -5.17 -7.10 -30.95
CA ILE A 290 -3.79 -7.57 -30.78
C ILE A 290 -3.66 -8.98 -31.32
N ALA A 291 -2.49 -9.27 -31.87
CA ALA A 291 -2.14 -10.62 -32.28
C ALA A 291 -0.67 -10.88 -31.96
N PHE A 292 -0.34 -12.09 -31.53
CA PHE A 292 1.01 -12.49 -31.20
C PHE A 292 1.21 -14.00 -31.34
N SER A 293 2.44 -14.42 -31.63
CA SER A 293 2.86 -15.82 -31.58
C SER A 293 3.68 -16.07 -30.32
N CYS A 294 3.51 -17.24 -29.69
CA CYS A 294 4.28 -17.60 -28.50
C CYS A 294 5.66 -18.17 -28.89
N VAL A 295 6.69 -17.80 -28.12
CA VAL A 295 8.08 -18.23 -28.35
C VAL A 295 8.52 -19.28 -27.34
N THR A 296 8.26 -19.06 -26.05
CA THR A 296 8.68 -19.96 -24.95
C THR A 296 7.60 -20.96 -24.52
N ALA A 297 6.41 -20.89 -25.10
CA ALA A 297 5.26 -21.72 -24.75
C ALA A 297 4.38 -22.00 -25.97
N ASP A 298 3.53 -23.01 -25.90
CA ASP A 298 2.48 -23.23 -26.90
C ASP A 298 1.37 -22.18 -26.73
N CYS A 299 0.74 -21.78 -27.83
CA CYS A 299 -0.44 -20.91 -27.81
C CYS A 299 -1.61 -21.53 -27.04
N LYS A 300 -1.67 -22.87 -26.94
CA LYS A 300 -2.62 -23.60 -26.06
C LYS A 300 -2.53 -23.12 -24.61
N ILE A 301 -1.32 -22.95 -24.09
CA ILE A 301 -1.10 -22.54 -22.70
C ILE A 301 -1.67 -21.14 -22.47
N VAL A 302 -1.36 -20.20 -23.36
CA VAL A 302 -1.87 -18.82 -23.24
C VAL A 302 -3.40 -18.76 -23.39
N HIS A 303 -3.96 -19.54 -24.31
CA HIS A 303 -5.40 -19.68 -24.49
C HIS A 303 -6.09 -20.21 -23.23
N GLU A 304 -5.56 -21.28 -22.65
CA GLU A 304 -6.08 -21.88 -21.41
C GLU A 304 -5.97 -20.92 -20.23
N PHE A 305 -4.86 -20.18 -20.11
CA PHE A 305 -4.72 -19.15 -19.07
C PHE A 305 -5.79 -18.06 -19.16
N ILE A 306 -6.05 -17.54 -20.37
CA ILE A 306 -7.08 -16.51 -20.58
C ILE A 306 -8.45 -17.08 -20.23
N GLY A 307 -8.81 -18.24 -20.80
CA GLY A 307 -10.09 -18.89 -20.55
C GLY A 307 -10.30 -19.26 -19.08
N GLY A 308 -9.27 -19.80 -18.43
CA GLY A 308 -9.27 -20.18 -17.02
C GLY A 308 -9.44 -18.99 -16.09
N TYR A 309 -8.75 -17.86 -16.35
CA TYR A 309 -8.95 -16.65 -15.54
C TYR A 309 -10.34 -16.03 -15.73
N ILE A 310 -10.85 -16.01 -16.96
CA ILE A 310 -12.23 -15.57 -17.23
C ILE A 310 -13.22 -16.49 -16.50
N PHE A 311 -13.06 -17.80 -16.62
CA PHE A 311 -13.89 -18.78 -15.89
C PHE A 311 -13.87 -18.54 -14.38
N MET A 312 -12.68 -18.40 -13.78
CA MET A 312 -12.53 -18.12 -12.36
C MET A 312 -13.23 -16.83 -11.93
N SER A 313 -13.28 -15.80 -12.79
CA SER A 313 -13.98 -14.54 -12.51
C SER A 313 -15.50 -14.66 -12.55
N THR A 314 -16.06 -15.68 -13.22
CA THR A 314 -17.51 -15.95 -13.27
C THR A 314 -18.03 -16.71 -12.04
N ARG A 315 -17.13 -17.25 -11.21
CA ARG A 315 -17.52 -17.94 -9.98
C ARG A 315 -18.03 -16.93 -8.95
N SER A 316 -19.32 -16.96 -8.64
CA SER A 316 -19.90 -16.17 -7.55
C SER A 316 -19.62 -16.83 -6.19
N ARG A 317 -19.56 -16.03 -5.12
CA ARG A 317 -19.36 -16.52 -3.74
C ARG A 317 -20.56 -17.28 -3.17
N GLU A 318 -21.73 -17.17 -3.82
CA GLU A 318 -23.03 -17.62 -3.31
C GLU A 318 -23.60 -18.84 -4.06
N GLN A 319 -23.03 -19.19 -5.22
CA GLN A 319 -23.47 -20.38 -5.96
C GLN A 319 -22.75 -21.63 -5.48
N SER A 320 -23.56 -22.68 -5.28
CA SER A 320 -23.22 -24.10 -5.20
C SER A 320 -21.77 -24.46 -5.55
N ASP A 321 -21.11 -25.26 -4.69
CA ASP A 321 -19.77 -25.83 -4.90
C ASP A 321 -19.63 -26.67 -6.18
N THR A 322 -20.69 -26.84 -6.96
CA THR A 322 -20.69 -27.51 -8.27
C THR A 322 -20.01 -26.65 -9.34
N LEU A 323 -18.92 -27.16 -9.89
CA LEU A 323 -18.19 -26.55 -11.00
C LEU A 323 -18.97 -26.66 -12.31
N ASN A 324 -19.08 -25.56 -13.08
CA ASN A 324 -19.63 -25.60 -14.43
C ASN A 324 -18.55 -26.06 -15.43
N GLU A 325 -18.38 -27.37 -15.57
CA GLU A 325 -17.37 -28.00 -16.44
C GLU A 325 -17.59 -27.65 -17.92
N GLU A 326 -18.83 -27.58 -18.38
CA GLU A 326 -19.16 -27.24 -19.77
C GLU A 326 -18.66 -25.84 -20.14
N LEU A 327 -18.90 -24.85 -19.26
CA LEU A 327 -18.40 -23.49 -19.45
C LEU A 327 -16.87 -23.46 -19.44
N PHE A 328 -16.22 -24.19 -18.53
CA PHE A 328 -14.76 -24.28 -18.49
C PHE A 328 -14.22 -24.82 -19.82
N HIS A 329 -14.75 -25.94 -20.31
CA HIS A 329 -14.35 -26.54 -21.59
C HIS A 329 -14.66 -25.65 -22.79
N LYS A 330 -15.71 -24.84 -22.75
CA LYS A 330 -15.99 -23.86 -23.80
C LYS A 330 -14.96 -22.72 -23.84
N LEU A 331 -14.43 -22.33 -22.68
CA LEU A 331 -13.46 -21.24 -22.56
C LEU A 331 -12.01 -21.72 -22.78
N THR A 332 -11.70 -22.99 -22.50
CA THR A 332 -10.33 -23.53 -22.61
C THR A 332 -10.16 -24.55 -23.74
N GLY A 333 -11.27 -25.08 -24.26
CA GLY A 333 -11.31 -25.94 -25.43
C GLY A 333 -11.36 -25.12 -26.70
N GLY A 334 -10.45 -25.42 -27.63
CA GLY A 334 -10.53 -24.89 -28.99
C GLY A 334 -11.87 -25.30 -29.59
N HIS A 335 -12.65 -24.34 -30.10
CA HIS A 335 -13.76 -24.67 -30.96
C HIS A 335 -13.14 -25.24 -32.24
N GLU A 336 -13.20 -26.56 -32.45
CA GLU A 336 -13.08 -27.09 -33.81
C GLU A 336 -14.23 -26.45 -34.59
N ALA A 337 -13.88 -25.58 -35.54
CA ALA A 337 -14.84 -25.16 -36.54
C ALA A 337 -15.26 -26.44 -37.28
N LEU A 338 -16.50 -26.88 -37.05
CA LEU A 338 -17.16 -27.90 -37.87
C LEU A 338 -17.19 -27.50 -39.33
#